data_AF-A0A958M9H1-F1
#
_entry.id   AF-A0A958M9H1-F1
#
_cell.length_a   1.000
_cell.length_b   1.000
_cell.length_c   1.000
_cell.angle_alpha   90.00
_cell.angle_beta   90.00
_cell.angle_gamma   90.00
#
_symmetry.space_group_name_H-M   'P 1'
#
loop_
_entity.id
_entity.type
_entity.pdbx_description
1 polymer ?
#
loop_
_entity_poly.entity_id
_entity_poly.type
_entity_poly.pdbx_seq_one_letter_code
_entity_poly.pdbx_strand_id
1 'polypeptide(L)'
;MPEALRPDYIAVDERSRDELLEFAKKLAARIRYYKATQSGPEEDGTWEAFFGEDVSESAPHKALFLSFLELFNYAQQHLNTLTQSHLDFYYKEVLRLEERPAEPDQVHILFELAKNVEIHLLEAGTLVKAGKDNSGAPLYYATERDIVINKAAIADLKTLFIEKEGDSIQNIWAAPVADSADGLGAPLEDENAQWSIFGNVGTGEKAGIGFAVASPLLLLKEGTRKIHLLLTFQSSGEKPWSEITDMNDETIKKTFEVQLSGEEDWIREVKISKSDRTGEGPWGMLADEQLAITVELDTTRSAVIPCTNEVPDGGFYTPWPLMKILLKDHTRYELFRDLRLTSIKLKVDVKGIKNLLLQNDQGVLDPAKPFLPFGARPALGSSFYIGNGEAFQKKLDSLALGIEWLDKPNFSEHYAGYADGTVNIVEDDFKASVQLLYQNAWMSVPIKSVQSPADPNTEFKLFGTSTADKQVWNLSG
;
A
#
# COMPACT_ATOMS: atom_id res chain seq x y z
N MET A 1 -7.92 -43.23 26.84
CA MET A 1 -7.97 -44.70 27.03
C MET A 1 -9.44 -45.12 26.96
N PRO A 2 -9.81 -46.15 26.19
CA PRO A 2 -11.16 -46.72 26.21
C PRO A 2 -11.58 -47.08 27.64
N GLU A 3 -12.84 -46.81 27.98
CA GLU A 3 -13.37 -47.03 29.34
C GLU A 3 -13.22 -48.49 29.79
N ALA A 4 -13.37 -49.44 28.86
CA ALA A 4 -13.21 -50.87 29.09
C ALA A 4 -11.78 -51.33 29.42
N LEU A 5 -10.77 -50.46 29.28
CA LEU A 5 -9.38 -50.74 29.64
C LEU A 5 -8.97 -50.10 30.96
N ARG A 6 -9.92 -49.48 31.67
CA ARG A 6 -9.63 -48.93 32.99
C ARG A 6 -9.46 -50.06 34.02
N PRO A 7 -8.47 -49.97 34.93
CA PRO A 7 -8.22 -50.96 35.99
C PRO A 7 -9.45 -51.33 36.81
N ASP A 8 -10.32 -50.35 37.04
CA ASP A 8 -11.50 -50.37 37.90
C ASP A 8 -12.81 -50.62 37.12
N TYR A 9 -12.73 -50.91 35.81
CA TYR A 9 -13.92 -51.08 34.98
C TYR A 9 -14.76 -52.30 35.37
N ILE A 10 -14.10 -53.40 35.75
CA ILE A 10 -14.75 -54.63 36.24
C ILE A 10 -13.99 -55.10 37.48
N ALA A 11 -14.72 -55.40 38.56
CA ALA A 11 -14.19 -56.10 39.71
C ALA A 11 -14.45 -57.60 39.58
N VAL A 12 -13.52 -58.42 40.07
CA VAL A 12 -13.66 -59.88 40.09
C VAL A 12 -14.75 -60.32 41.08
N ASP A 13 -14.88 -59.58 42.18
CA ASP A 13 -15.94 -59.75 43.18
C ASP A 13 -16.52 -58.37 43.55
N GLU A 14 -17.73 -58.11 43.05
CA GLU A 14 -18.48 -56.85 43.23
C GLU A 14 -19.41 -56.88 44.44
N ARG A 15 -19.49 -58.00 45.17
CA ARG A 15 -20.48 -58.16 46.24
C ARG A 15 -20.21 -57.19 47.36
N SER A 16 -21.20 -56.35 47.64
CA SER A 16 -21.20 -55.48 48.80
C SER A 16 -21.32 -56.27 50.11
N ARG A 17 -21.00 -55.61 51.23
CA ARG A 17 -21.19 -56.16 52.58
C ARG A 17 -22.62 -56.67 52.79
N ASP A 18 -23.61 -55.94 52.30
CA ASP A 18 -25.03 -56.27 52.46
C ASP A 18 -25.43 -57.47 51.62
N GLU A 19 -24.92 -57.59 50.40
CA GLU A 19 -25.14 -58.76 49.54
C GLU A 19 -24.47 -60.02 50.10
N LEU A 20 -23.30 -59.89 50.73
CA LEU A 20 -22.64 -60.99 51.43
C LEU A 20 -23.43 -61.42 52.67
N LEU A 21 -24.01 -60.47 53.40
CA LEU A 21 -24.87 -60.75 54.55
C LEU A 21 -26.17 -61.44 54.11
N GLU A 22 -26.78 -60.97 53.03
CA GLU A 22 -27.98 -61.56 52.43
C GLU A 22 -27.70 -62.97 51.86
N PHE A 23 -26.54 -63.16 51.25
CA PHE A 23 -26.08 -64.48 50.84
C PHE A 23 -25.93 -65.43 52.04
N ALA A 24 -25.33 -64.94 53.14
CA ALA A 24 -25.17 -65.73 54.36
C ALA A 24 -26.51 -66.11 55.00
N LYS A 25 -27.49 -65.20 55.02
CA LYS A 25 -28.88 -65.47 55.44
C LYS A 25 -29.51 -66.62 54.63
N LYS A 26 -29.44 -66.53 53.31
CA LYS A 26 -29.97 -67.57 52.40
C LYS A 26 -29.28 -68.92 52.59
N LEU A 27 -27.97 -68.92 52.86
CA LEU A 27 -27.22 -70.13 53.17
C LEU A 27 -27.67 -70.71 54.52
N ALA A 28 -27.81 -69.87 55.53
CA ALA A 28 -28.21 -70.27 56.88
C ALA A 28 -29.60 -70.93 56.91
N ALA A 29 -30.54 -70.47 56.07
CA ALA A 29 -31.85 -71.10 55.88
C ALA A 29 -31.78 -72.55 55.36
N ARG A 30 -30.65 -72.97 54.78
CA ARG A 30 -30.43 -74.35 54.32
C ARG A 30 -29.64 -75.20 55.30
N ILE A 31 -29.02 -74.58 56.31
CA ILE A 31 -28.28 -75.28 57.34
C ILE A 31 -29.26 -75.61 58.46
N ARG A 32 -29.42 -76.90 58.76
CA ARG A 32 -30.24 -77.38 59.88
C ARG A 32 -29.41 -77.40 61.15
N TYR A 33 -29.99 -77.01 62.30
CA TYR A 33 -29.39 -77.29 63.59
C TYR A 33 -30.18 -78.34 64.35
N TYR A 34 -29.49 -79.01 65.26
CA TYR A 34 -30.03 -80.11 66.03
C TYR A 34 -29.91 -79.80 67.51
N LYS A 35 -30.99 -79.96 68.27
CA LYS A 35 -30.97 -79.88 69.73
C LYS A 35 -30.58 -81.23 70.32
N ALA A 36 -29.79 -81.21 71.38
CA ALA A 36 -29.48 -82.42 72.13
C ALA A 36 -30.67 -82.79 73.02
N THR A 37 -31.29 -83.94 72.77
CA THR A 37 -32.33 -84.51 73.64
C THR A 37 -31.82 -85.76 74.36
N GLN A 38 -32.52 -86.20 75.40
CA GLN A 38 -32.19 -87.45 76.12
C GLN A 38 -32.28 -88.70 75.20
N SER A 39 -32.89 -88.58 74.02
CA SER A 39 -33.10 -89.65 73.04
C SER A 39 -32.18 -89.56 71.81
N GLY A 40 -31.27 -88.57 71.76
CA GLY A 40 -30.40 -88.28 70.60
C GLY A 40 -30.60 -86.86 70.03
N PRO A 41 -29.75 -86.41 69.07
CA PRO A 41 -29.93 -85.12 68.42
C PRO A 41 -31.19 -85.11 67.55
N GLU A 42 -32.07 -84.14 67.80
CA GLU A 42 -33.32 -83.93 67.05
C GLU A 42 -33.22 -82.63 66.26
N GLU A 43 -33.71 -82.61 65.02
CA GLU A 43 -33.71 -81.39 64.18
C GLU A 43 -34.60 -80.32 64.82
N ASP A 44 -34.07 -79.12 64.98
CA ASP A 44 -34.72 -78.03 65.72
C ASP A 44 -34.80 -76.73 64.90
N GLY A 45 -34.86 -76.86 63.57
CA GLY A 45 -34.99 -75.75 62.64
C GLY A 45 -33.70 -75.42 61.89
N THR A 46 -33.65 -74.22 61.32
CA THR A 46 -32.56 -73.75 60.44
C THR A 46 -31.81 -72.59 61.06
N TRP A 47 -30.58 -72.36 60.62
CA TRP A 47 -29.75 -71.25 61.10
C TRP A 47 -30.27 -69.88 60.61
N GLU A 48 -31.40 -69.78 59.92
CA GLU A 48 -31.97 -68.51 59.42
C GLU A 48 -32.23 -67.51 60.56
N ALA A 49 -32.73 -68.00 61.70
CA ALA A 49 -32.99 -67.18 62.89
C ALA A 49 -31.72 -66.48 63.43
N PHE A 50 -30.53 -67.00 63.11
CA PHE A 50 -29.23 -66.44 63.48
C PHE A 50 -28.96 -65.05 62.87
N PHE A 51 -29.65 -64.73 61.78
CA PHE A 51 -29.52 -63.46 61.06
C PHE A 51 -30.84 -62.66 61.03
N GLY A 52 -31.81 -63.01 61.88
CA GLY A 52 -33.11 -62.35 61.95
C GLY A 52 -33.01 -60.84 62.21
N GLU A 53 -34.04 -60.09 61.79
CA GLU A 53 -34.08 -58.63 61.96
C GLU A 53 -34.08 -58.19 63.43
N ASP A 54 -34.61 -59.04 64.31
CA ASP A 54 -34.67 -58.81 65.76
C ASP A 54 -33.31 -59.03 66.47
N VAL A 55 -32.30 -59.55 65.76
CA VAL A 55 -30.96 -59.82 66.32
C VAL A 55 -30.10 -58.57 66.23
N SER A 56 -29.76 -57.97 67.38
CA SER A 56 -28.83 -56.83 67.46
C SER A 56 -27.48 -57.15 66.81
N GLU A 57 -26.90 -56.20 66.09
CA GLU A 57 -25.53 -56.32 65.54
C GLU A 57 -24.46 -56.57 66.62
N SER A 58 -24.74 -56.13 67.85
CA SER A 58 -23.88 -56.36 69.02
C SER A 58 -23.99 -57.77 69.61
N ALA A 59 -24.92 -58.60 69.13
CA ALA A 59 -25.02 -59.98 69.57
C ALA A 59 -23.71 -60.70 69.19
N PRO A 60 -23.05 -61.43 70.13
CA PRO A 60 -21.68 -61.90 69.94
C PRO A 60 -21.43 -62.68 68.65
N HIS A 61 -22.42 -63.47 68.22
CA HIS A 61 -22.35 -64.26 67.01
C HIS A 61 -22.49 -63.42 65.73
N LYS A 62 -23.34 -62.40 65.74
CA LYS A 62 -23.52 -61.45 64.62
C LYS A 62 -22.32 -60.51 64.53
N ALA A 63 -21.81 -60.01 65.65
CA ALA A 63 -20.58 -59.22 65.71
C ALA A 63 -19.35 -59.97 65.18
N LEU A 64 -19.21 -61.26 65.53
CA LEU A 64 -18.15 -62.13 64.99
C LEU A 64 -18.26 -62.27 63.47
N PHE A 65 -19.46 -62.47 62.94
CA PHE A 65 -19.69 -62.57 61.50
C PHE A 65 -19.42 -61.26 60.76
N LEU A 66 -19.85 -60.13 61.32
CA LEU A 66 -19.56 -58.81 60.75
C LEU A 66 -18.05 -58.51 60.77
N SER A 67 -17.34 -58.92 61.82
CA SER A 67 -15.87 -58.83 61.88
C SER A 67 -15.21 -59.70 60.80
N PHE A 68 -15.76 -60.87 60.51
CA PHE A 68 -15.31 -61.70 59.38
C PHE A 68 -15.51 -60.99 58.03
N LEU A 69 -16.66 -60.34 57.80
CA LEU A 69 -16.88 -59.59 56.55
C LEU A 69 -15.89 -58.42 56.40
N GLU A 70 -15.54 -57.74 57.49
CA GLU A 70 -14.52 -56.69 57.46
C GLU A 70 -13.13 -57.23 57.11
N LEU A 71 -12.75 -58.39 57.64
CA LEU A 71 -11.50 -59.06 57.27
C LEU A 71 -11.52 -59.56 55.82
N PHE A 72 -12.67 -60.10 55.37
CA PHE A 72 -12.85 -60.59 54.00
C PHE A 72 -12.70 -59.48 52.97
N ASN A 73 -13.12 -58.24 53.29
CA ASN A 73 -12.98 -57.08 52.40
C ASN A 73 -11.52 -56.85 51.95
N TYR A 74 -10.51 -57.09 52.78
CA TYR A 74 -9.11 -56.99 52.35
C TYR A 74 -8.74 -58.02 51.27
N ALA A 75 -9.23 -59.25 51.41
CA ALA A 75 -9.04 -60.30 50.41
C ALA A 75 -9.79 -59.99 49.12
N GLN A 76 -11.02 -59.44 49.23
CA GLN A 76 -11.83 -58.99 48.10
C GLN A 76 -11.14 -57.84 47.34
N GLN A 77 -10.63 -56.83 48.04
CA GLN A 77 -9.87 -55.72 47.45
C GLN A 77 -8.62 -56.21 46.72
N HIS A 78 -7.86 -57.13 47.33
CA HIS A 78 -6.70 -57.71 46.67
C HIS A 78 -7.08 -58.53 45.43
N LEU A 79 -8.13 -59.35 45.50
CA LEU A 79 -8.65 -60.11 44.36
C LEU A 79 -9.05 -59.18 43.20
N ASN A 80 -9.64 -58.03 43.52
CA ASN A 80 -10.03 -57.01 42.53
C ASN A 80 -8.84 -56.29 41.87
N THR A 81 -7.59 -56.48 42.32
CA THR A 81 -6.39 -56.01 41.61
C THR A 81 -5.94 -56.94 40.47
N LEU A 82 -6.51 -58.14 40.38
CA LEU A 82 -6.11 -59.15 39.39
C LEU A 82 -6.40 -58.69 37.95
N THR A 83 -7.48 -57.94 37.74
CA THR A 83 -7.84 -57.39 36.42
C THR A 83 -6.74 -56.47 35.91
N GLN A 84 -6.32 -55.49 36.72
CA GLN A 84 -5.20 -54.61 36.37
C GLN A 84 -3.90 -55.37 36.12
N SER A 85 -3.56 -56.29 37.03
CA SER A 85 -2.33 -57.09 36.91
C SER A 85 -2.33 -57.94 35.63
N HIS A 86 -3.49 -58.48 35.24
CA HIS A 86 -3.63 -59.24 34.01
C HIS A 86 -3.53 -58.36 32.77
N LEU A 87 -4.14 -57.16 32.77
CA LEU A 87 -4.01 -56.20 31.68
C LEU A 87 -2.55 -55.75 31.52
N ASP A 88 -1.87 -55.42 32.62
CA ASP A 88 -0.45 -55.06 32.61
C ASP A 88 0.42 -56.21 32.08
N PHE A 89 0.19 -57.44 32.54
CA PHE A 89 0.89 -58.62 32.01
C PHE A 89 0.63 -58.81 30.52
N TYR A 90 -0.63 -58.76 30.09
CA TYR A 90 -0.97 -59.02 28.69
C TYR A 90 -0.43 -57.93 27.77
N TYR A 91 -0.59 -56.65 28.12
CA TYR A 91 -0.14 -55.55 27.28
C TYR A 91 1.37 -55.31 27.36
N LYS A 92 1.98 -55.35 28.56
CA LYS A 92 3.41 -55.03 28.74
C LYS A 92 4.33 -56.24 28.55
N GLU A 93 3.93 -57.45 28.95
CA GLU A 93 4.81 -58.63 28.89
C GLU A 93 4.54 -59.53 27.67
N VAL A 94 3.25 -59.79 27.35
CA VAL A 94 2.88 -60.67 26.22
C VAL A 94 2.93 -59.91 24.90
N LEU A 95 2.19 -58.80 24.79
CA LEU A 95 2.14 -57.97 23.59
C LEU A 95 3.33 -57.02 23.48
N ARG A 96 4.04 -56.77 24.59
CA ARG A 96 5.20 -55.87 24.65
C ARG A 96 4.91 -54.48 24.09
N LEU A 97 3.72 -53.96 24.40
CA LEU A 97 3.39 -52.58 24.11
C LEU A 97 4.26 -51.69 25.00
N GLU A 98 5.03 -50.83 24.35
CA GLU A 98 5.81 -49.81 25.02
C GLU A 98 4.97 -48.53 25.14
N GLU A 99 5.04 -47.91 26.32
CA GLU A 99 4.48 -46.58 26.50
C GLU A 99 5.24 -45.62 25.58
N ARG A 100 4.50 -44.77 24.86
CA ARG A 100 5.14 -43.81 23.96
C ARG A 100 6.04 -42.88 24.78
N PRO A 101 7.29 -42.65 24.33
CA PRO A 101 8.16 -41.70 25.00
C PRO A 101 7.55 -40.30 24.94
N ALA A 102 7.97 -39.43 25.86
CA ALA A 102 7.64 -38.02 25.77
C ALA A 102 8.24 -37.41 24.49
N GLU A 103 7.44 -36.69 23.73
CA GLU A 103 7.91 -35.87 22.61
C GLU A 103 8.28 -34.49 23.15
N PRO A 104 9.52 -33.99 22.91
CA PRO A 104 9.91 -32.67 23.35
C PRO A 104 9.12 -31.60 22.59
N ASP A 105 8.80 -30.52 23.27
CA ASP A 105 8.17 -29.36 22.66
C ASP A 105 9.19 -28.51 21.87
N GLN A 106 8.68 -27.68 20.99
CA GLN A 106 9.48 -26.81 20.12
C GLN A 106 9.03 -25.35 20.28
N VAL A 107 9.98 -24.43 20.21
CA VAL A 107 9.73 -22.99 20.33
C VAL A 107 10.53 -22.20 19.29
N HIS A 108 9.99 -21.05 18.88
CA HIS A 108 10.71 -20.09 18.03
C HIS A 108 11.45 -19.07 18.91
N ILE A 109 12.71 -18.81 18.58
CA ILE A 109 13.57 -17.87 19.33
C ILE A 109 14.15 -16.86 18.35
N LEU A 110 13.99 -15.58 18.68
CA LEU A 110 14.59 -14.45 17.96
C LEU A 110 15.92 -14.10 18.62
N PHE A 111 16.97 -13.98 17.81
CA PHE A 111 18.31 -13.60 18.28
C PHE A 111 18.68 -12.22 17.75
N GLU A 112 19.12 -11.35 18.65
CA GLU A 112 19.66 -10.03 18.31
C GLU A 112 21.16 -9.98 18.58
N LEU A 113 21.91 -9.37 17.67
CA LEU A 113 23.34 -9.17 17.85
C LEU A 113 23.62 -8.02 18.82
N ALA A 114 24.66 -8.17 19.64
CA ALA A 114 25.21 -7.06 20.39
C ALA A 114 25.70 -5.96 19.44
N LYS A 115 25.63 -4.68 19.85
CA LYS A 115 25.90 -3.49 19.01
C LYS A 115 27.19 -3.55 18.17
N ASN A 116 28.24 -4.17 18.71
CA ASN A 116 29.58 -4.23 18.11
C ASN A 116 29.85 -5.52 17.30
N VAL A 117 28.83 -6.36 17.09
CA VAL A 117 28.94 -7.60 16.32
C VAL A 117 28.14 -7.45 15.03
N GLU A 118 28.80 -7.68 13.89
CA GLU A 118 28.16 -7.60 12.56
C GLU A 118 27.53 -8.93 12.15
N ILE A 119 28.18 -10.03 12.51
CA ILE A 119 27.80 -11.38 12.10
C ILE A 119 28.23 -12.39 13.16
N HIS A 120 27.43 -13.42 13.40
CA HIS A 120 27.75 -14.51 14.31
C HIS A 120 27.15 -15.83 13.83
N LEU A 121 27.94 -16.90 13.86
CA LEU A 121 27.45 -18.26 13.62
C LEU A 121 27.00 -18.87 14.95
N LEU A 122 25.73 -19.23 15.02
CA LEU A 122 25.14 -20.02 16.10
C LEU A 122 25.07 -21.47 15.63
N GLU A 123 25.88 -22.35 16.23
CA GLU A 123 25.91 -23.77 15.87
C GLU A 123 24.64 -24.51 16.33
N ALA A 124 24.29 -25.57 15.62
CA ALA A 124 23.28 -26.54 16.03
C ALA A 124 23.65 -27.16 17.39
N GLY A 125 22.65 -27.42 18.23
CA GLY A 125 22.85 -27.94 19.58
C GLY A 125 23.21 -26.88 20.63
N THR A 126 23.25 -25.59 20.27
CA THR A 126 23.45 -24.51 21.24
C THR A 126 22.28 -24.46 22.21
N LEU A 127 22.59 -24.55 23.51
CA LEU A 127 21.59 -24.62 24.57
C LEU A 127 21.08 -23.23 24.97
N VAL A 128 19.76 -23.08 24.97
CA VAL A 128 19.04 -21.88 25.43
C VAL A 128 18.23 -22.22 26.67
N LYS A 129 18.42 -21.47 27.75
CA LYS A 129 17.79 -21.73 29.05
C LYS A 129 16.31 -21.32 29.04
N ALA A 130 15.42 -22.23 29.47
CA ALA A 130 13.96 -22.09 29.42
C ALA A 130 13.31 -22.15 30.82
N GLY A 131 13.96 -21.56 31.83
CA GLY A 131 13.42 -21.55 33.20
C GLY A 131 13.62 -22.88 33.93
N LYS A 132 12.59 -23.33 34.66
CA LYS A 132 12.59 -24.54 35.49
C LYS A 132 11.25 -25.27 35.36
N ASP A 133 11.28 -26.59 35.50
CA ASP A 133 10.07 -27.43 35.54
C ASP A 133 9.38 -27.41 36.92
N ASN A 134 8.25 -28.14 37.03
CA ASN A 134 7.47 -28.28 38.28
C ASN A 134 8.25 -28.96 39.42
N SER A 135 9.37 -29.63 39.13
CA SER A 135 10.27 -30.24 40.12
C SER A 135 11.41 -29.29 40.53
N GLY A 136 11.54 -28.14 39.86
CA GLY A 136 12.60 -27.16 40.07
C GLY A 136 13.88 -27.40 39.26
N ALA A 137 13.88 -28.40 38.37
CA ALA A 137 15.01 -28.70 37.49
C ALA A 137 15.07 -27.71 36.32
N PRO A 138 16.27 -27.26 35.89
CA PRO A 138 16.40 -26.30 34.79
C PRO A 138 16.03 -26.93 33.44
N LEU A 139 15.28 -26.19 32.64
CA LEU A 139 14.90 -26.58 31.28
C LEU A 139 15.81 -25.89 30.25
N TYR A 140 16.08 -26.59 29.15
CA TYR A 140 16.89 -26.09 28.04
C TYR A 140 16.26 -26.51 26.71
N TYR A 141 16.23 -25.59 25.75
CA TYR A 141 16.06 -25.92 24.34
C TYR A 141 17.42 -25.97 23.65
N ALA A 142 17.52 -26.71 22.56
CA ALA A 142 18.69 -26.75 21.71
C ALA A 142 18.34 -26.19 20.32
N THR A 143 19.24 -25.44 19.72
CA THR A 143 19.09 -25.02 18.32
C THR A 143 19.11 -26.24 17.39
N GLU A 144 18.19 -26.30 16.43
CA GLU A 144 18.07 -27.47 15.54
C GLU A 144 19.08 -27.47 14.39
N ARG A 145 19.62 -26.29 14.05
CA ARG A 145 20.52 -26.09 12.90
C ARG A 145 21.48 -24.95 13.15
N ASP A 146 22.54 -24.93 12.36
CA ASP A 146 23.46 -23.80 12.25
C ASP A 146 22.71 -22.59 11.67
N ILE A 147 22.84 -21.42 12.30
CA ILE A 147 22.24 -20.17 11.85
C ILE A 147 23.29 -19.05 11.88
N VAL A 148 23.47 -18.36 10.76
CA VAL A 148 24.29 -17.15 10.70
C VAL A 148 23.40 -15.94 10.95
N ILE A 149 23.57 -15.31 12.12
CA ILE A 149 22.84 -14.11 12.53
C ILE A 149 23.63 -12.89 12.06
N ASN A 150 22.94 -11.91 11.46
CA ASN A 150 23.50 -10.64 11.02
C ASN A 150 22.56 -9.48 11.40
N LYS A 151 22.89 -8.25 11.00
CA LYS A 151 22.07 -7.05 11.29
C LYS A 151 20.87 -6.83 10.37
N ALA A 152 20.56 -7.77 9.48
CA ALA A 152 19.39 -7.63 8.61
C ALA A 152 18.12 -7.68 9.45
N ALA A 153 17.27 -6.68 9.25
CA ALA A 153 15.98 -6.57 9.88
C ALA A 153 14.91 -6.27 8.83
N ILE A 154 13.66 -6.61 9.15
CA ILE A 154 12.52 -6.18 8.36
C ILE A 154 12.38 -4.67 8.57
N ALA A 155 12.65 -3.89 7.53
CA ALA A 155 12.60 -2.44 7.59
C ALA A 155 11.16 -1.91 7.51
N ASP A 156 10.35 -2.49 6.62
CA ASP A 156 8.96 -2.13 6.41
C ASP A 156 8.15 -3.37 5.99
N LEU A 157 6.90 -3.45 6.44
CA LEU A 157 5.89 -4.39 5.94
C LEU A 157 4.76 -3.61 5.29
N LYS A 158 4.48 -3.91 4.01
CA LYS A 158 3.48 -3.22 3.22
C LYS A 158 2.56 -4.21 2.53
N THR A 159 1.27 -3.88 2.45
CA THR A 159 0.28 -4.75 1.83
C THR A 159 -0.59 -4.00 0.83
N LEU A 160 -0.91 -4.67 -0.28
CA LEU A 160 -1.94 -4.26 -1.24
C LEU A 160 -3.05 -5.30 -1.24
N PHE A 161 -4.29 -4.87 -1.01
CA PHE A 161 -5.47 -5.71 -1.01
C PHE A 161 -6.43 -5.28 -2.12
N ILE A 162 -6.79 -6.22 -3.00
CA ILE A 162 -7.72 -5.99 -4.12
C ILE A 162 -9.11 -6.45 -3.69
N GLU A 163 -10.00 -5.51 -3.44
CA GLU A 163 -11.40 -5.77 -3.13
C GLU A 163 -12.16 -6.08 -4.42
N LYS A 164 -12.82 -7.24 -4.48
CA LYS A 164 -13.60 -7.69 -5.63
C LYS A 164 -15.04 -8.00 -5.25
N GLU A 165 -15.96 -7.67 -6.13
CA GLU A 165 -17.34 -8.15 -6.11
C GLU A 165 -17.57 -9.00 -7.37
N GLY A 166 -17.63 -10.33 -7.19
CA GLY A 166 -17.50 -11.27 -8.30
C GLY A 166 -16.11 -11.14 -8.95
N ASP A 167 -16.08 -10.98 -10.28
CA ASP A 167 -14.84 -10.74 -11.04
C ASP A 167 -14.47 -9.26 -11.15
N SER A 168 -15.32 -8.34 -10.70
CA SER A 168 -15.09 -6.89 -10.83
C SER A 168 -14.35 -6.33 -9.61
N ILE A 169 -13.27 -5.59 -9.86
CA ILE A 169 -12.56 -4.84 -8.81
C ILE A 169 -13.43 -3.67 -8.38
N GLN A 170 -13.55 -3.46 -7.06
CA GLN A 170 -14.26 -2.31 -6.48
C GLN A 170 -13.29 -1.26 -5.97
N ASN A 171 -12.33 -1.69 -5.15
CA ASN A 171 -11.26 -0.84 -4.64
C ASN A 171 -9.95 -1.63 -4.54
N ILE A 172 -8.86 -0.88 -4.43
CA ILE A 172 -7.56 -1.41 -4.06
C ILE A 172 -7.11 -0.61 -2.85
N TRP A 173 -6.76 -1.32 -1.79
CA TRP A 173 -6.38 -0.79 -0.49
C TRP A 173 -4.88 -0.98 -0.29
N ALA A 174 -4.21 0.03 0.25
CA ALA A 174 -2.79 0.02 0.56
C ALA A 174 -2.58 0.26 2.05
N ALA A 175 -1.78 -0.60 2.69
CA ALA A 175 -1.34 -0.46 4.06
C ALA A 175 0.19 -0.27 4.06
N PRO A 176 0.69 0.98 4.17
CA PRO A 176 2.12 1.27 4.25
C PRO A 176 2.80 0.77 5.53
N VAL A 177 2.03 0.49 6.58
CA VAL A 177 2.48 -0.14 7.83
C VAL A 177 1.56 -1.31 8.13
N ALA A 178 1.77 -2.44 7.44
CA ALA A 178 0.84 -3.55 7.43
C ALA A 178 0.64 -4.20 8.80
N ASP A 179 1.68 -4.22 9.63
CA ASP A 179 1.71 -4.76 11.00
C ASP A 179 1.14 -3.78 12.04
N SER A 180 0.05 -3.10 11.69
CA SER A 180 -0.65 -2.15 12.55
C SER A 180 -2.16 -2.39 12.52
N ALA A 181 -2.88 -1.83 13.50
CA ALA A 181 -4.33 -2.04 13.64
C ALA A 181 -5.12 -1.43 12.46
N ASP A 182 -4.64 -0.32 11.90
CA ASP A 182 -5.30 0.44 10.84
C ASP A 182 -4.56 0.40 9.50
N GLY A 183 -3.41 -0.26 9.41
CA GLY A 183 -2.55 -0.26 8.23
C GLY A 183 -1.72 1.02 8.04
N LEU A 184 -1.81 1.98 8.96
CA LEU A 184 -1.15 3.30 8.94
C LEU A 184 -0.23 3.52 10.15
N GLY A 185 -0.11 2.54 11.06
CA GLY A 185 0.80 2.57 12.20
C GLY A 185 0.11 2.66 13.57
N ALA A 186 -1.23 2.55 13.64
CA ALA A 186 -1.91 2.47 14.93
C ALA A 186 -1.48 1.22 15.73
N PRO A 187 -1.27 1.37 17.05
CA PRO A 187 -0.81 0.26 17.88
C PRO A 187 -1.87 -0.84 17.94
N LEU A 188 -1.38 -2.07 18.05
CA LEU A 188 -2.17 -3.26 18.28
C LEU A 188 -2.43 -3.41 19.80
N GLU A 189 -3.70 -3.39 20.24
CA GLU A 189 -4.05 -3.25 21.67
C GLU A 189 -4.08 -4.58 22.48
N ASP A 190 -4.09 -5.74 21.82
CA ASP A 190 -4.17 -7.06 22.48
C ASP A 190 -2.80 -7.74 22.67
N GLU A 191 -2.62 -8.51 23.76
CA GLU A 191 -1.39 -9.31 24.00
C GLU A 191 -1.13 -10.36 22.90
N ASN A 192 -2.19 -10.83 22.22
CA ASN A 192 -2.12 -11.72 21.06
C ASN A 192 -2.57 -11.02 19.78
N ALA A 193 -2.35 -9.71 19.69
CA ALA A 193 -2.87 -8.95 18.57
C ALA A 193 -2.33 -9.45 17.23
N GLN A 194 -3.26 -9.66 16.31
CA GLN A 194 -3.00 -10.11 14.95
C GLN A 194 -3.46 -9.00 14.01
N TRP A 195 -2.79 -8.89 12.87
CA TRP A 195 -3.21 -8.02 11.77
C TRP A 195 -3.54 -8.87 10.55
N SER A 196 -4.27 -8.29 9.60
CA SER A 196 -4.55 -8.98 8.34
C SER A 196 -3.31 -9.00 7.45
N ILE A 197 -2.61 -10.13 7.40
CA ILE A 197 -1.37 -10.30 6.62
C ILE A 197 -1.54 -10.01 5.12
N PHE A 198 -2.74 -10.22 4.58
CA PHE A 198 -3.07 -9.94 3.18
C PHE A 198 -3.98 -8.72 3.02
N GLY A 199 -4.18 -7.94 4.08
CA GLY A 199 -5.05 -6.77 4.12
C GLY A 199 -6.54 -7.15 4.15
N ASN A 200 -7.39 -6.16 4.30
CA ASN A 200 -8.84 -6.32 4.20
C ASN A 200 -9.46 -5.00 3.68
N VAL A 201 -10.76 -5.00 3.45
CA VAL A 201 -11.50 -3.80 3.09
C VAL A 201 -11.40 -2.78 4.24
N GLY A 202 -10.86 -1.60 3.93
CA GLY A 202 -10.74 -0.51 4.90
C GLY A 202 -9.47 -0.52 5.75
N THR A 203 -8.58 -1.51 5.61
CA THR A 203 -7.22 -1.40 6.20
C THR A 203 -6.38 -0.45 5.33
N GLY A 204 -5.82 0.58 5.96
CA GLY A 204 -5.00 1.60 5.33
C GLY A 204 -5.83 2.63 4.58
N GLU A 205 -5.38 2.98 3.39
CA GLU A 205 -6.05 3.94 2.51
C GLU A 205 -6.27 3.38 1.11
N LYS A 206 -7.03 4.10 0.28
CA LYS A 206 -7.16 3.72 -1.13
C LYS A 206 -5.79 3.86 -1.81
N ALA A 207 -5.35 2.79 -2.47
CA ALA A 207 -4.03 2.71 -3.07
C ALA A 207 -3.85 3.77 -4.17
N GLY A 208 -2.77 4.57 -4.09
CA GLY A 208 -2.36 5.49 -5.15
C GLY A 208 -1.73 4.77 -6.34
N ILE A 209 -2.54 4.17 -7.22
CA ILE A 209 -2.05 3.41 -8.38
C ILE A 209 -1.88 4.34 -9.58
N GLY A 210 -0.70 4.35 -10.19
CA GLY A 210 -0.47 5.20 -11.35
C GLY A 210 0.99 5.31 -11.75
N PHE A 211 1.35 6.43 -12.36
CA PHE A 211 2.72 6.74 -12.77
C PHE A 211 3.02 8.22 -12.60
N ALA A 212 4.31 8.56 -12.63
CA ALA A 212 4.78 9.94 -12.58
C ALA A 212 5.68 10.24 -13.79
N VAL A 213 5.55 11.46 -14.34
CA VAL A 213 6.39 11.97 -15.42
C VAL A 213 7.22 13.14 -14.89
N ALA A 214 8.55 13.02 -14.97
CA ALA A 214 9.47 14.10 -14.65
C ALA A 214 9.93 14.79 -15.94
N SER A 215 9.81 16.11 -16.05
CA SER A 215 10.27 16.84 -17.24
C SER A 215 10.52 18.32 -17.00
N PRO A 216 11.59 18.92 -17.58
CA PRO A 216 11.79 20.38 -17.55
C PRO A 216 10.66 21.16 -18.23
N LEU A 217 9.89 20.53 -19.13
CA LEU A 217 8.71 21.16 -19.75
C LEU A 217 7.62 21.48 -18.70
N LEU A 218 7.60 20.76 -17.58
CA LEU A 218 6.65 20.97 -16.49
C LEU A 218 7.05 22.13 -15.56
N LEU A 219 8.16 22.82 -15.81
CA LEU A 219 8.48 24.05 -15.08
C LEU A 219 7.51 25.14 -15.53
N LEU A 220 6.48 25.42 -14.73
CA LEU A 220 5.34 26.26 -15.10
C LEU A 220 4.95 27.17 -13.92
N LYS A 221 5.64 28.32 -13.80
CA LYS A 221 5.58 29.17 -12.61
C LYS A 221 4.40 30.12 -12.57
N GLU A 222 3.95 30.60 -13.73
CA GLU A 222 2.92 31.63 -13.80
C GLU A 222 2.05 31.51 -15.06
N GLY A 223 1.05 32.40 -15.17
CA GLY A 223 0.14 32.46 -16.30
C GLY A 223 -0.93 31.36 -16.31
N THR A 224 -1.72 31.36 -17.37
CA THR A 224 -2.64 30.26 -17.67
C THR A 224 -1.85 29.17 -18.39
N ARG A 225 -1.80 27.98 -17.80
CA ARG A 225 -0.96 26.87 -18.24
C ARG A 225 -1.83 25.71 -18.68
N LYS A 226 -1.55 25.17 -19.87
CA LYS A 226 -2.12 23.90 -20.33
C LYS A 226 -0.99 22.91 -20.55
N ILE A 227 -1.16 21.70 -20.06
CA ILE A 227 -0.25 20.59 -20.23
C ILE A 227 -0.99 19.55 -21.07
N HIS A 228 -0.43 19.21 -22.21
CA HIS A 228 -0.94 18.18 -23.10
C HIS A 228 -0.04 16.96 -22.96
N LEU A 229 -0.60 15.86 -22.51
CA LEU A 229 0.07 14.57 -22.39
C LEU A 229 -0.50 13.61 -23.42
N LEU A 230 0.39 12.94 -24.15
CA LEU A 230 0.04 11.85 -25.05
C LEU A 230 0.80 10.58 -24.63
N LEU A 231 0.05 9.54 -24.30
CA LEU A 231 0.54 8.21 -24.00
C LEU A 231 0.26 7.32 -25.20
N THR A 232 1.27 6.64 -25.71
CA THR A 232 1.11 5.64 -26.78
C THR A 232 1.42 4.27 -26.20
N PHE A 233 0.46 3.37 -26.29
CA PHE A 233 0.59 2.00 -25.81
C PHE A 233 0.94 1.06 -26.95
N GLN A 234 1.56 -0.07 -26.62
CA GLN A 234 1.72 -1.16 -27.57
C GLN A 234 0.34 -1.69 -27.93
N SER A 235 0.05 -1.79 -29.23
CA SER A 235 -1.13 -2.52 -29.72
C SER A 235 -0.92 -4.00 -29.42
N SER A 236 -1.46 -4.47 -28.30
CA SER A 236 -1.37 -5.87 -27.88
C SER A 236 -2.70 -6.34 -27.31
N GLY A 237 -3.28 -7.37 -27.95
CA GLY A 237 -4.49 -8.05 -27.51
C GLY A 237 -5.81 -7.36 -27.88
N GLU A 238 -6.92 -8.05 -27.59
CA GLU A 238 -8.29 -7.53 -27.69
C GLU A 238 -8.59 -6.60 -26.48
N LYS A 239 -7.94 -5.44 -26.42
CA LYS A 239 -8.31 -4.39 -25.46
C LYS A 239 -9.47 -3.56 -26.02
N PRO A 240 -10.46 -3.16 -25.19
CA PRO A 240 -11.52 -2.26 -25.62
C PRO A 240 -10.99 -0.82 -25.72
N TRP A 241 -10.23 -0.53 -26.78
CA TRP A 241 -9.50 0.75 -26.93
C TRP A 241 -10.40 1.98 -26.87
N SER A 242 -11.65 1.89 -27.35
CA SER A 242 -12.63 2.97 -27.24
C SER A 242 -12.98 3.30 -25.79
N GLU A 243 -13.07 2.30 -24.90
CA GLU A 243 -13.34 2.52 -23.47
C GLU A 243 -12.14 3.13 -22.73
N ILE A 244 -10.92 2.93 -23.27
CA ILE A 244 -9.66 3.43 -22.71
C ILE A 244 -9.34 4.83 -23.24
N THR A 245 -9.54 5.10 -24.53
CA THR A 245 -9.00 6.30 -25.21
C THR A 245 -10.06 7.31 -25.65
N ASP A 246 -11.32 6.90 -25.83
CA ASP A 246 -12.43 7.78 -26.23
C ASP A 246 -13.29 8.26 -25.04
N MET A 247 -12.72 8.23 -23.83
CA MET A 247 -13.39 8.72 -22.62
C MET A 247 -13.79 10.20 -22.77
N ASN A 248 -15.01 10.53 -22.32
CA ASN A 248 -15.46 11.92 -22.25
C ASN A 248 -14.82 12.64 -21.04
N ASP A 249 -14.99 13.96 -20.97
CA ASP A 249 -14.40 14.78 -19.90
C ASP A 249 -14.85 14.37 -18.49
N GLU A 250 -16.11 13.97 -18.32
CA GLU A 250 -16.62 13.51 -17.03
C GLU A 250 -16.00 12.17 -16.63
N THR A 251 -15.87 11.25 -17.57
CA THR A 251 -15.24 9.94 -17.35
C THR A 251 -13.76 10.11 -17.02
N ILE A 252 -13.02 10.98 -17.71
CA ILE A 252 -11.61 11.26 -17.38
C ILE A 252 -11.47 11.85 -15.98
N LYS A 253 -12.32 12.82 -15.61
CA LYS A 253 -12.33 13.42 -14.26
C LYS A 253 -12.62 12.44 -13.14
N LYS A 254 -13.44 11.42 -13.42
CA LYS A 254 -13.75 10.34 -12.48
C LYS A 254 -12.63 9.29 -12.44
N THR A 255 -12.05 8.98 -13.59
CA THR A 255 -11.05 7.90 -13.75
C THR A 255 -9.71 8.29 -13.17
N PHE A 256 -9.23 9.51 -13.43
CA PHE A 256 -7.88 9.94 -13.08
C PHE A 256 -7.88 11.09 -12.07
N GLU A 257 -6.85 11.09 -11.23
CA GLU A 257 -6.41 12.27 -10.48
C GLU A 257 -5.01 12.66 -10.99
N VAL A 258 -4.82 13.95 -11.23
CA VAL A 258 -3.50 14.49 -11.61
C VAL A 258 -2.99 15.36 -10.47
N GLN A 259 -1.74 15.15 -10.09
CA GLN A 259 -1.04 15.95 -9.09
C GLN A 259 0.26 16.48 -9.69
N LEU A 260 0.55 17.75 -9.49
CA LEU A 260 1.76 18.40 -10.00
C LEU A 260 2.66 18.80 -8.83
N SER A 261 3.97 18.72 -9.01
CA SER A 261 4.90 19.14 -7.96
C SER A 261 4.82 20.65 -7.70
N GLY A 262 4.60 21.03 -6.45
CA GLY A 262 4.73 22.40 -5.96
C GLY A 262 5.99 22.59 -5.13
N GLU A 263 6.10 23.77 -4.51
CA GLU A 263 7.24 24.14 -3.66
C GLU A 263 7.29 23.33 -2.36
N GLU A 264 6.17 23.23 -1.65
CA GLU A 264 6.06 22.51 -0.39
C GLU A 264 5.19 21.25 -0.49
N ASP A 265 4.13 21.29 -1.30
CA ASP A 265 3.17 20.19 -1.44
C ASP A 265 2.72 20.02 -2.91
N TRP A 266 2.03 18.90 -3.18
CA TRP A 266 1.41 18.60 -4.44
C TRP A 266 0.26 19.57 -4.77
N ILE A 267 0.29 20.12 -5.98
CA ILE A 267 -0.83 20.85 -6.56
C ILE A 267 -1.87 19.82 -7.01
N ARG A 268 -2.95 19.72 -6.25
CA ARG A 268 -4.09 18.82 -6.49
C ARG A 268 -5.28 19.56 -7.11
N GLU A 269 -6.32 18.80 -7.46
CA GLU A 269 -7.60 19.32 -7.99
C GLU A 269 -7.46 20.18 -9.26
N VAL A 270 -6.51 19.80 -10.11
CA VAL A 270 -6.31 20.46 -11.41
C VAL A 270 -7.44 20.10 -12.38
N LYS A 271 -7.74 21.01 -13.31
CA LYS A 271 -8.76 20.75 -14.33
C LYS A 271 -8.21 19.76 -15.34
N ILE A 272 -8.84 18.60 -15.45
CA ILE A 272 -8.47 17.57 -16.44
C ILE A 272 -9.61 17.36 -17.44
N SER A 273 -9.24 17.16 -18.71
CA SER A 273 -10.17 16.92 -19.80
C SER A 273 -9.55 16.01 -20.85
N LYS A 274 -10.39 15.48 -21.75
CA LYS A 274 -9.90 14.74 -22.90
C LYS A 274 -9.21 15.70 -23.86
N SER A 275 -8.19 15.21 -24.55
CA SER A 275 -7.66 15.94 -25.70
C SER A 275 -8.48 15.61 -26.95
N ASP A 276 -8.57 16.56 -27.88
CA ASP A 276 -9.22 16.31 -29.17
C ASP A 276 -8.46 15.24 -29.96
N ARG A 277 -9.22 14.29 -30.51
CA ARG A 277 -8.73 13.15 -31.31
C ARG A 277 -8.95 13.35 -32.82
N THR A 278 -9.73 14.36 -33.21
CA THR A 278 -10.28 14.54 -34.57
C THR A 278 -9.39 15.32 -35.54
N GLY A 279 -8.18 15.69 -35.12
CA GLY A 279 -7.19 16.37 -35.96
C GLY A 279 -6.94 17.84 -35.61
N GLU A 280 -7.85 18.51 -34.90
CA GLU A 280 -7.71 19.93 -34.52
C GLU A 280 -6.96 20.11 -33.19
N GLY A 281 -6.73 19.02 -32.45
CA GLY A 281 -5.98 18.98 -31.21
C GLY A 281 -4.46 19.15 -31.36
N PRO A 282 -3.74 19.30 -30.23
CA PRO A 282 -2.28 19.53 -30.19
C PRO A 282 -1.43 18.38 -30.77
N TRP A 283 -2.07 17.23 -31.02
CA TRP A 283 -1.46 16.00 -31.52
C TRP A 283 -1.92 15.59 -32.92
N GLY A 284 -2.84 16.35 -33.54
CA GLY A 284 -3.48 15.93 -34.78
C GLY A 284 -4.41 14.74 -34.58
N MET A 285 -4.56 13.91 -35.61
CA MET A 285 -5.39 12.71 -35.56
C MET A 285 -4.71 11.65 -34.69
N LEU A 286 -5.41 11.15 -33.68
CA LEU A 286 -4.90 10.17 -32.73
C LEU A 286 -5.26 8.75 -33.15
N ALA A 287 -4.34 7.81 -32.92
CA ALA A 287 -4.60 6.38 -33.09
C ALA A 287 -5.38 5.80 -31.91
N ASP A 288 -5.95 4.61 -32.09
CA ASP A 288 -6.77 3.94 -31.07
C ASP A 288 -5.98 3.59 -29.80
N GLU A 289 -4.68 3.30 -29.92
CA GLU A 289 -3.81 2.97 -28.77
C GLU A 289 -3.18 4.19 -28.10
N GLN A 290 -3.72 5.39 -28.39
CA GLN A 290 -3.22 6.65 -27.87
C GLN A 290 -4.20 7.30 -26.90
N LEU A 291 -3.80 7.42 -25.63
CA LEU A 291 -4.55 8.18 -24.63
C LEU A 291 -3.97 9.58 -24.52
N ALA A 292 -4.81 10.60 -24.71
CA ALA A 292 -4.39 11.99 -24.65
C ALA A 292 -5.18 12.78 -23.60
N ILE A 293 -4.48 13.34 -22.62
CA ILE A 293 -5.05 14.05 -21.48
C ILE A 293 -4.56 15.49 -21.51
N THR A 294 -5.47 16.44 -21.29
CA THR A 294 -5.14 17.85 -21.11
C THR A 294 -5.38 18.26 -19.66
N VAL A 295 -4.40 18.95 -19.09
CA VAL A 295 -4.44 19.48 -17.72
C VAL A 295 -4.34 21.00 -17.80
N GLU A 296 -5.23 21.72 -17.13
CA GLU A 296 -5.25 23.18 -17.12
C GLU A 296 -5.08 23.74 -15.71
N LEU A 297 -4.20 24.73 -15.60
CA LEU A 297 -4.00 25.55 -14.41
C LEU A 297 -4.28 27.01 -14.78
N ASP A 298 -5.18 27.64 -14.03
CA ASP A 298 -5.38 29.09 -14.12
C ASP A 298 -4.28 29.86 -13.37
N THR A 299 -4.37 31.18 -13.38
CA THR A 299 -3.39 32.08 -12.76
C THR A 299 -3.41 32.06 -11.23
N THR A 300 -4.41 31.43 -10.60
CA THR A 300 -4.53 31.37 -9.13
C THR A 300 -3.80 30.18 -8.53
N ARG A 301 -3.49 29.16 -9.34
CA ARG A 301 -2.78 27.97 -8.91
C ARG A 301 -1.29 28.24 -8.73
N SER A 302 -0.68 27.62 -7.71
CA SER A 302 0.75 27.72 -7.40
C SER A 302 1.66 27.30 -8.56
N ALA A 303 2.93 27.69 -8.49
CA ALA A 303 3.95 27.36 -9.47
C ALA A 303 4.24 25.85 -9.51
N VAL A 304 4.32 25.27 -10.71
CA VAL A 304 4.79 23.89 -10.90
C VAL A 304 6.32 23.94 -10.96
N ILE A 305 6.98 23.40 -9.95
CA ILE A 305 8.44 23.45 -9.78
C ILE A 305 8.96 22.11 -9.26
N PRO A 306 10.28 21.82 -9.32
CA PRO A 306 10.83 20.60 -8.73
C PRO A 306 10.56 20.54 -7.23
N CYS A 307 10.24 19.35 -6.71
CA CYS A 307 10.18 19.14 -5.26
C CYS A 307 11.61 19.27 -4.70
N THR A 308 11.81 20.24 -3.82
CA THR A 308 13.13 20.52 -3.20
C THR A 308 13.37 19.71 -1.92
N ASN A 309 12.29 19.23 -1.31
CA ASN A 309 12.32 18.38 -0.13
C ASN A 309 11.99 16.93 -0.51
N GLU A 310 12.48 15.98 0.29
CA GLU A 310 12.04 14.58 0.25
C GLU A 310 10.52 14.56 0.15
N VAL A 311 10.00 14.16 -1.02
CA VAL A 311 8.56 14.14 -1.27
C VAL A 311 7.92 13.27 -0.18
N PRO A 312 6.97 13.80 0.61
CA PRO A 312 6.36 13.06 1.72
C PRO A 312 5.82 11.69 1.30
N ASP A 313 5.34 11.59 0.05
CA ASP A 313 4.85 10.37 -0.56
C ASP A 313 5.55 10.06 -1.90
N GLY A 314 6.55 9.17 -1.86
CA GLY A 314 6.92 8.38 -3.05
C GLY A 314 8.38 8.31 -3.45
N GLY A 315 9.32 8.89 -2.68
CA GLY A 315 10.76 8.64 -2.89
C GLY A 315 11.29 9.03 -4.28
N PHE A 316 10.68 10.02 -4.93
CA PHE A 316 11.12 10.49 -6.25
C PHE A 316 12.34 11.41 -6.10
N TYR A 317 13.51 10.94 -6.55
CA TYR A 317 14.74 11.74 -6.61
C TYR A 317 14.92 12.30 -8.02
N THR A 318 14.42 13.50 -8.29
CA THR A 318 14.55 14.16 -9.60
C THR A 318 14.76 15.67 -9.46
N PRO A 319 15.65 16.30 -10.25
CA PRO A 319 15.80 17.75 -10.29
C PRO A 319 14.70 18.44 -11.11
N TRP A 320 13.80 17.67 -11.74
CA TRP A 320 12.74 18.18 -12.61
C TRP A 320 11.36 18.15 -11.93
N PRO A 321 10.45 19.07 -12.29
CA PRO A 321 9.07 19.01 -11.85
C PRO A 321 8.39 17.72 -12.29
N LEU A 322 7.43 17.27 -11.49
CA LEU A 322 6.72 16.01 -11.61
C LEU A 322 5.24 16.23 -11.90
N MET A 323 4.69 15.34 -12.71
CA MET A 323 3.26 15.15 -12.90
C MET A 323 2.90 13.70 -12.57
N LYS A 324 2.21 13.48 -11.46
CA LYS A 324 1.60 12.19 -11.10
C LYS A 324 0.24 12.06 -11.76
N ILE A 325 -0.04 10.88 -12.29
CA ILE A 325 -1.34 10.48 -12.83
C ILE A 325 -1.75 9.22 -12.10
N LEU A 326 -2.77 9.34 -11.26
CA LEU A 326 -3.28 8.29 -10.41
C LEU A 326 -4.65 7.83 -10.93
N LEU A 327 -4.91 6.53 -10.86
CA LEU A 327 -6.21 5.93 -11.11
C LEU A 327 -7.08 6.15 -9.87
N LYS A 328 -8.02 7.09 -9.95
CA LYS A 328 -8.96 7.41 -8.89
C LYS A 328 -10.11 6.41 -8.83
N ASP A 329 -10.55 5.94 -10.00
CA ASP A 329 -11.60 4.93 -10.12
C ASP A 329 -11.01 3.53 -10.28
N HIS A 330 -10.85 2.84 -9.15
CA HIS A 330 -10.28 1.49 -9.11
C HIS A 330 -11.14 0.45 -9.83
N THR A 331 -12.43 0.71 -10.08
CA THR A 331 -13.28 -0.19 -10.85
C THR A 331 -12.81 -0.34 -12.30
N ARG A 332 -12.08 0.66 -12.80
CA ARG A 332 -11.53 0.70 -14.16
C ARG A 332 -10.11 0.11 -14.24
N TYR A 333 -9.56 -0.43 -13.15
CA TYR A 333 -8.20 -0.95 -13.12
C TYR A 333 -7.94 -2.02 -14.19
N GLU A 334 -8.90 -2.93 -14.42
CA GLU A 334 -8.75 -4.00 -15.42
C GLU A 334 -8.61 -3.48 -16.87
N LEU A 335 -9.15 -2.28 -17.17
CA LEU A 335 -8.95 -1.65 -18.48
C LEU A 335 -7.47 -1.28 -18.70
N PHE A 336 -6.82 -0.77 -17.66
CA PHE A 336 -5.45 -0.26 -17.72
C PHE A 336 -4.38 -1.30 -17.34
N ARG A 337 -4.78 -2.38 -16.67
CA ARG A 337 -3.90 -3.49 -16.33
C ARG A 337 -3.27 -4.09 -17.60
N ASP A 338 -2.00 -4.45 -17.50
CA ASP A 338 -1.21 -5.07 -18.58
C ASP A 338 -1.00 -4.19 -19.83
N LEU A 339 -1.39 -2.90 -19.79
CA LEU A 339 -1.02 -1.95 -20.84
C LEU A 339 0.48 -1.66 -20.82
N ARG A 340 1.13 -1.85 -21.97
CA ARG A 340 2.55 -1.54 -22.11
C ARG A 340 2.76 -0.20 -22.79
N LEU A 341 3.27 0.77 -22.05
CA LEU A 341 3.59 2.11 -22.55
C LEU A 341 4.85 2.06 -23.45
N THR A 342 4.77 2.67 -24.63
CA THR A 342 5.89 2.71 -25.60
C THR A 342 6.43 4.11 -25.83
N SER A 343 5.59 5.14 -25.71
CA SER A 343 5.99 6.53 -25.90
C SER A 343 5.15 7.47 -25.02
N ILE A 344 5.82 8.51 -24.51
CA ILE A 344 5.21 9.65 -23.84
C ILE A 344 5.61 10.90 -24.63
N LYS A 345 4.63 11.71 -25.04
CA LYS A 345 4.87 13.05 -25.56
C LYS A 345 4.21 14.08 -24.66
N LEU A 346 4.90 15.20 -24.48
CA LEU A 346 4.45 16.29 -23.62
C LEU A 346 4.55 17.60 -24.42
N LYS A 347 3.49 18.40 -24.38
CA LYS A 347 3.43 19.77 -24.90
C LYS A 347 2.86 20.67 -23.83
N VAL A 348 3.31 21.93 -23.79
CA VAL A 348 2.81 22.92 -22.84
C VAL A 348 2.49 24.22 -23.55
N ASP A 349 1.37 24.81 -23.17
CA ASP A 349 0.91 26.11 -23.65
C ASP A 349 0.74 27.05 -22.46
N VAL A 350 1.53 28.11 -22.43
CA VAL A 350 1.49 29.10 -21.33
C VAL A 350 1.15 30.47 -21.89
N LYS A 351 0.14 31.11 -21.30
CA LYS A 351 -0.31 32.46 -21.68
C LYS A 351 -0.23 33.41 -20.50
N GLY A 352 0.19 34.64 -20.77
CA GLY A 352 0.23 35.71 -19.78
C GLY A 352 1.40 35.63 -18.80
N ILE A 353 2.57 35.17 -19.28
CA ILE A 353 3.85 35.27 -18.54
C ILE A 353 4.20 36.74 -18.39
N LYS A 354 4.50 37.19 -17.17
CA LYS A 354 4.84 38.60 -16.87
C LYS A 354 6.21 38.78 -16.28
N ASN A 355 6.81 37.75 -15.67
CA ASN A 355 8.15 37.83 -15.09
C ASN A 355 9.22 37.78 -16.19
N LEU A 356 9.39 38.91 -16.87
CA LEU A 356 10.36 39.08 -17.96
C LEU A 356 11.57 39.87 -17.46
N LEU A 357 12.76 39.42 -17.82
CA LEU A 357 13.99 40.19 -17.70
C LEU A 357 14.15 41.01 -18.98
N LEU A 358 13.92 42.32 -18.91
CA LEU A 358 14.06 43.22 -20.04
C LEU A 358 15.36 43.99 -19.96
N GLN A 359 16.06 44.13 -21.09
CA GLN A 359 17.31 44.89 -21.16
C GLN A 359 17.44 45.55 -22.53
N ASN A 360 18.06 46.73 -22.58
CA ASN A 360 18.54 47.34 -23.81
C ASN A 360 20.03 47.68 -23.70
N ASP A 361 20.58 48.37 -24.69
CA ASP A 361 21.99 48.78 -24.71
C ASP A 361 22.39 49.72 -23.55
N GLN A 362 21.42 50.33 -22.87
CA GLN A 362 21.62 51.27 -21.77
C GLN A 362 21.48 50.62 -20.38
N GLY A 363 20.91 49.41 -20.29
CA GLY A 363 20.78 48.66 -19.04
C GLY A 363 19.48 47.86 -18.91
N VAL A 364 19.25 47.35 -17.70
CA VAL A 364 18.04 46.58 -17.35
C VAL A 364 16.83 47.51 -17.26
N LEU A 365 15.70 47.06 -17.81
CA LEU A 365 14.44 47.79 -17.86
C LEU A 365 13.42 47.17 -16.89
N ASP A 366 12.58 48.02 -16.30
CA ASP A 366 11.50 47.61 -15.40
C ASP A 366 10.22 47.36 -16.22
N PRO A 367 9.75 46.10 -16.37
CA PRO A 367 8.56 45.79 -17.15
C PRO A 367 7.26 46.32 -16.53
N ALA A 368 7.28 46.78 -15.26
CA ALA A 368 6.11 47.31 -14.58
C ALA A 368 5.83 48.79 -14.90
N LYS A 369 6.73 49.46 -15.64
CA LYS A 369 6.62 50.88 -16.00
C LYS A 369 6.78 51.06 -17.51
N PRO A 370 6.26 52.16 -18.10
CA PRO A 370 6.62 52.52 -19.47
C PRO A 370 8.14 52.63 -19.63
N PHE A 371 8.68 52.01 -20.67
CA PHE A 371 10.11 52.00 -20.97
C PHE A 371 10.37 52.22 -22.46
N LEU A 372 11.60 52.59 -22.79
CA LEU A 372 12.05 52.80 -24.16
C LEU A 372 12.87 51.57 -24.60
N PRO A 373 12.29 50.64 -25.39
CA PRO A 373 12.93 49.34 -25.68
C PRO A 373 14.27 49.48 -26.39
N PHE A 374 14.46 50.56 -27.17
CA PHE A 374 15.70 50.86 -27.90
C PHE A 374 16.42 52.11 -27.38
N GLY A 375 16.10 52.54 -26.15
CA GLY A 375 16.64 53.74 -25.53
C GLY A 375 15.99 55.04 -26.04
N ALA A 376 16.41 56.17 -25.47
CA ALA A 376 15.85 57.49 -25.81
C ALA A 376 16.21 58.02 -27.20
N ARG A 377 17.25 57.45 -27.82
CA ARG A 377 17.70 57.78 -29.17
C ARG A 377 18.04 56.48 -29.88
N PRO A 378 17.04 55.77 -30.43
CA PRO A 378 17.27 54.52 -31.14
C PRO A 378 18.17 54.75 -32.35
N ALA A 379 19.11 53.85 -32.58
CA ALA A 379 19.97 53.81 -33.75
C ALA A 379 19.82 52.47 -34.47
N LEU A 380 20.24 52.39 -35.74
CA LEU A 380 20.34 51.11 -36.43
C LEU A 380 21.31 50.20 -35.66
N GLY A 381 20.85 48.99 -35.32
CA GLY A 381 21.59 48.04 -34.49
C GLY A 381 21.32 48.15 -32.98
N SER A 382 20.49 49.10 -32.53
CA SER A 382 20.04 49.12 -31.13
C SER A 382 19.34 47.84 -30.75
N SER A 383 19.71 47.26 -29.60
CA SER A 383 19.23 45.94 -29.19
C SER A 383 18.24 46.02 -28.03
N PHE A 384 17.24 45.13 -28.08
CA PHE A 384 16.26 44.91 -27.01
C PHE A 384 16.22 43.41 -26.69
N TYR A 385 16.60 43.07 -25.46
CA TYR A 385 16.71 41.71 -24.98
C TYR A 385 15.53 41.39 -24.07
N ILE A 386 14.93 40.21 -24.31
CA ILE A 386 13.84 39.66 -23.52
C ILE A 386 14.30 38.30 -22.99
N GLY A 387 14.43 38.22 -21.67
CA GLY A 387 14.78 37.02 -20.93
C GLY A 387 13.61 36.52 -20.09
N ASN A 388 13.58 35.21 -19.89
CA ASN A 388 12.64 34.55 -18.99
C ASN A 388 13.22 33.19 -18.60
N GLY A 389 13.29 32.92 -17.29
CA GLY A 389 13.90 31.71 -16.75
C GLY A 389 13.09 30.43 -16.95
N GLU A 390 11.94 30.50 -17.61
CA GLU A 390 11.03 29.37 -17.82
C GLU A 390 10.85 29.05 -19.32
N ALA A 391 10.54 30.05 -20.14
CA ALA A 391 10.19 29.91 -21.54
C ALA A 391 11.40 29.52 -22.39
N PHE A 392 12.53 30.21 -22.20
CA PHE A 392 13.73 30.02 -23.03
C PHE A 392 14.61 28.83 -22.59
N GLN A 393 14.20 28.09 -21.56
CA GLN A 393 14.81 26.80 -21.21
C GLN A 393 14.17 25.62 -21.96
N LYS A 394 13.09 25.87 -22.71
CA LYS A 394 12.33 24.86 -23.45
C LYS A 394 12.57 25.01 -24.95
N LYS A 395 12.39 23.91 -25.70
CA LYS A 395 12.27 23.99 -27.16
C LYS A 395 10.91 24.60 -27.50
N LEU A 396 10.92 25.79 -28.07
CA LEU A 396 9.70 26.54 -28.41
C LEU A 396 9.18 26.13 -29.78
N ASP A 397 7.92 25.68 -29.85
CA ASP A 397 7.20 25.52 -31.12
C ASP A 397 6.68 26.87 -31.63
N SER A 398 6.22 27.73 -30.71
CA SER A 398 5.83 29.10 -31.00
C SER A 398 5.99 30.00 -29.78
N LEU A 399 6.16 31.31 -30.01
CA LEU A 399 6.23 32.34 -28.98
C LEU A 399 5.47 33.58 -29.46
N ALA A 400 4.56 34.07 -28.62
CA ALA A 400 3.79 35.27 -28.89
C ALA A 400 4.16 36.38 -27.88
N LEU A 401 4.74 37.47 -28.34
CA LEU A 401 5.04 38.63 -27.49
C LEU A 401 3.95 39.69 -27.63
N GLY A 402 3.26 40.00 -26.53
CA GLY A 402 2.30 41.11 -26.49
C GLY A 402 3.00 42.41 -26.09
N ILE A 403 3.02 43.40 -26.97
CA ILE A 403 3.53 44.74 -26.70
C ILE A 403 2.37 45.73 -26.74
N GLU A 404 2.38 46.65 -25.79
CA GLU A 404 1.46 47.78 -25.72
C GLU A 404 2.26 49.07 -25.78
N TRP A 405 2.01 49.89 -26.79
CA TRP A 405 2.73 51.14 -27.04
C TRP A 405 2.02 52.31 -26.36
N LEU A 406 2.68 52.95 -25.39
CA LEU A 406 2.19 54.18 -24.79
C LEU A 406 2.49 55.37 -25.72
N ASP A 407 1.51 56.26 -25.92
CA ASP A 407 1.63 57.50 -26.71
C ASP A 407 2.13 57.28 -28.14
N LYS A 408 1.73 56.18 -28.79
CA LYS A 408 2.08 55.88 -30.18
C LYS A 408 1.63 57.03 -31.10
N PRO A 409 2.55 57.76 -31.76
CA PRO A 409 2.16 58.85 -32.66
C PRO A 409 1.61 58.29 -33.97
N ASN A 410 0.82 59.10 -34.67
CA ASN A 410 0.61 58.89 -36.10
C ASN A 410 1.93 59.25 -36.80
N PHE A 411 2.62 58.26 -37.35
CA PHE A 411 3.97 58.45 -37.88
C PHE A 411 3.98 59.37 -39.11
N SER A 412 2.98 59.25 -39.97
CA SER A 412 2.87 60.09 -41.17
C SER A 412 2.68 61.58 -40.83
N GLU A 413 1.87 61.89 -39.80
CA GLU A 413 1.67 63.26 -39.32
C GLU A 413 2.90 63.78 -38.56
N HIS A 414 3.48 62.95 -37.70
CA HIS A 414 4.63 63.32 -36.86
C HIS A 414 5.86 63.70 -37.71
N TYR A 415 6.09 62.98 -38.81
CA TYR A 415 7.25 63.20 -39.69
C TYR A 415 6.98 64.09 -40.91
N ALA A 416 5.75 64.58 -41.10
CA ALA A 416 5.37 65.40 -42.26
C ALA A 416 6.26 66.64 -42.46
N GLY A 417 6.73 67.26 -41.36
CA GLY A 417 7.60 68.44 -41.41
C GLY A 417 9.07 68.16 -41.77
N TYR A 418 9.48 66.90 -41.77
CA TYR A 418 10.84 66.45 -42.12
C TYR A 418 10.94 65.88 -43.54
N ALA A 419 9.80 65.61 -44.17
CA ALA A 419 9.72 65.11 -45.53
C ALA A 419 9.91 66.26 -46.53
N ASP A 420 10.83 66.10 -47.49
CA ASP A 420 11.04 67.03 -48.62
C ASP A 420 10.00 66.86 -49.76
N GLY A 421 8.91 66.13 -49.47
CA GLY A 421 7.88 65.77 -50.44
C GLY A 421 8.16 64.47 -51.23
N THR A 422 9.32 63.83 -51.04
CA THR A 422 9.68 62.58 -51.75
C THR A 422 9.71 61.33 -50.86
N VAL A 423 9.72 61.49 -49.53
CA VAL A 423 9.75 60.39 -48.56
C VAL A 423 8.59 60.53 -47.58
N ASN A 424 7.72 59.54 -47.50
CA ASN A 424 6.64 59.47 -46.51
C ASN A 424 6.99 58.40 -45.47
N ILE A 425 7.34 58.81 -44.25
CA ILE A 425 7.71 57.90 -43.16
C ILE A 425 6.43 57.42 -42.47
N VAL A 426 6.20 56.11 -42.49
CA VAL A 426 5.02 55.44 -41.95
C VAL A 426 5.42 54.33 -40.96
N GLU A 427 4.42 53.75 -40.28
CA GLU A 427 4.61 52.67 -39.28
C GLU A 427 5.43 51.49 -39.83
N ASP A 428 5.27 51.21 -41.12
CA ASP A 428 5.89 50.09 -41.83
C ASP A 428 7.41 50.25 -42.04
N ASP A 429 7.93 51.47 -41.91
CA ASP A 429 9.36 51.78 -42.11
C ASP A 429 10.22 51.39 -40.89
N PHE A 430 9.59 51.19 -39.73
CA PHE A 430 10.26 50.79 -38.50
C PHE A 430 10.28 49.28 -38.38
N LYS A 431 11.45 48.70 -38.65
CA LYS A 431 11.63 47.26 -38.66
C LYS A 431 12.70 46.81 -37.68
N ALA A 432 12.57 45.58 -37.21
CA ALA A 432 13.58 44.92 -36.39
C ALA A 432 13.76 43.47 -36.82
N SER A 433 14.92 42.90 -36.50
CA SER A 433 15.19 41.46 -36.63
C SER A 433 15.05 40.77 -35.28
N VAL A 434 14.50 39.56 -35.23
CA VAL A 434 14.47 38.74 -34.02
C VAL A 434 15.50 37.62 -34.09
N GLN A 435 16.24 37.47 -33.01
CA GLN A 435 17.15 36.35 -32.80
C GLN A 435 16.83 35.64 -31.49
N LEU A 436 17.02 34.33 -31.46
CA LEU A 436 16.89 33.52 -30.26
C LEU A 436 18.28 33.04 -29.84
N LEU A 437 18.62 33.23 -28.57
CA LEU A 437 19.85 32.68 -28.01
C LEU A 437 19.64 31.19 -27.69
N TYR A 438 20.36 30.32 -28.39
CA TYR A 438 20.32 28.87 -28.17
C TYR A 438 21.74 28.31 -28.20
N GLN A 439 22.10 27.50 -27.19
CA GLN A 439 23.45 26.92 -27.07
C GLN A 439 24.59 27.96 -27.21
N ASN A 440 24.45 29.12 -26.56
CA ASN A 440 25.40 30.24 -26.61
C ASN A 440 25.62 30.87 -28.01
N ALA A 441 24.72 30.62 -28.97
CA ALA A 441 24.73 31.26 -30.28
C ALA A 441 23.39 31.97 -30.54
N TRP A 442 23.45 33.17 -31.12
CA TRP A 442 22.28 33.87 -31.62
C TRP A 442 21.88 33.28 -32.97
N MET A 443 20.68 32.71 -33.03
CA MET A 443 20.11 32.13 -34.25
C MET A 443 18.97 33.02 -34.76
N SER A 444 18.95 33.30 -36.06
CA SER A 444 17.79 33.94 -36.70
C SER A 444 16.61 32.99 -36.68
N VAL A 445 15.43 33.48 -36.30
CA VAL A 445 14.20 32.67 -36.22
C VAL A 445 13.26 33.08 -37.36
N PRO A 446 12.67 32.13 -38.11
CA PRO A 446 11.66 32.46 -39.11
C PRO A 446 10.44 33.10 -38.45
N ILE A 447 10.07 34.30 -38.90
CA ILE A 447 8.93 35.03 -38.35
C ILE A 447 7.71 34.77 -39.23
N LYS A 448 6.63 34.22 -38.67
CA LYS A 448 5.30 34.21 -39.31
C LYS A 448 4.57 35.50 -38.96
N SER A 449 4.68 36.51 -39.83
CA SER A 449 3.83 37.69 -39.72
C SER A 449 2.37 37.33 -40.05
N VAL A 450 1.41 38.06 -39.48
CA VAL A 450 -0.04 37.87 -39.71
C VAL A 450 -0.44 38.01 -41.20
N GLN A 451 0.48 38.40 -42.09
CA GLN A 451 0.20 38.67 -43.51
C GLN A 451 1.22 38.11 -44.53
N SER A 452 2.19 37.25 -44.16
CA SER A 452 3.18 36.74 -45.13
C SER A 452 3.87 35.44 -44.72
N PRO A 453 4.32 34.58 -45.68
CA PRO A 453 5.10 33.37 -45.40
C PRO A 453 6.44 33.68 -44.71
N ALA A 454 6.96 32.68 -44.00
CA ALA A 454 8.16 32.80 -43.16
C ALA A 454 9.45 32.90 -44.00
N ASP A 455 10.22 33.99 -43.84
CA ASP A 455 11.59 34.14 -44.36
C ASP A 455 12.57 34.42 -43.20
N PRO A 456 13.67 33.67 -43.05
CA PRO A 456 14.64 33.82 -41.95
C PRO A 456 15.44 35.13 -41.98
N ASN A 457 15.39 35.93 -43.06
CA ASN A 457 15.96 37.28 -43.15
C ASN A 457 14.91 38.40 -43.02
N THR A 458 13.68 38.07 -42.61
CA THR A 458 12.60 39.05 -42.57
C THR A 458 12.73 39.98 -41.37
N GLU A 459 12.96 41.26 -41.63
CA GLU A 459 12.73 42.30 -40.65
C GLU A 459 11.21 42.46 -40.43
N PHE A 460 10.75 42.44 -39.18
CA PHE A 460 9.34 42.58 -38.83
C PHE A 460 9.02 44.02 -38.45
N LYS A 461 7.77 44.43 -38.69
CA LYS A 461 7.26 45.78 -38.35
C LYS A 461 7.11 45.94 -36.83
N LEU A 462 7.81 46.93 -36.27
CA LEU A 462 7.75 47.25 -34.84
C LEU A 462 6.39 47.78 -34.41
N PHE A 463 5.68 48.46 -35.32
CA PHE A 463 4.37 49.04 -35.10
C PHE A 463 3.31 48.43 -36.02
N GLY A 464 2.10 48.21 -35.50
CA GLY A 464 0.95 47.77 -36.30
C GLY A 464 0.27 48.93 -37.03
N THR A 465 -0.46 48.65 -38.10
CA THR A 465 -1.23 49.63 -38.90
C THR A 465 -2.58 50.04 -38.27
N SER A 466 -2.93 49.44 -37.13
CA SER A 466 -4.13 49.75 -36.35
C SER A 466 -3.87 50.89 -35.37
N THR A 467 -4.92 51.68 -35.07
CA THR A 467 -4.96 52.64 -33.94
C THR A 467 -4.99 51.95 -32.57
N ALA A 468 -5.08 50.62 -32.54
CA ALA A 468 -4.93 49.86 -31.30
C ALA A 468 -3.45 49.81 -30.88
N ASP A 469 -3.18 50.21 -29.63
CA ASP A 469 -1.84 50.25 -29.03
C ASP A 469 -1.21 48.87 -28.82
N LYS A 470 -1.99 47.79 -29.01
CA LYS A 470 -1.59 46.42 -28.74
C LYS A 470 -1.22 45.64 -29.99
N GLN A 471 0.01 45.12 -30.02
CA GLN A 471 0.52 44.25 -31.07
C GLN A 471 0.98 42.91 -30.49
N VAL A 472 0.79 41.84 -31.25
CA VAL A 472 1.30 40.50 -30.89
C VAL A 472 2.32 40.06 -31.94
N TRP A 473 3.55 39.79 -31.51
CA TRP A 473 4.61 39.25 -32.37
C TRP A 473 4.62 37.73 -32.26
N ASN A 474 4.22 37.05 -33.33
CA ASN A 474 4.24 35.59 -33.39
C ASN A 474 5.55 35.10 -34.02
N LEU A 475 6.32 34.38 -33.23
CA LEU A 475 7.57 33.72 -33.63
C LEU A 475 7.31 32.22 -33.69
N SER A 476 7.73 31.57 -34.77
CA SER A 476 7.64 30.11 -34.92
C SER A 476 9.03 29.54 -35.08
N GLY A 477 9.38 28.58 -34.22
CA GLY A 477 10.68 27.91 -34.20
C GLY A 477 10.74 26.66 -35.05
#